data_AF-A0A2W6Z2U9-F1
#
_entry.id   AF-A0A2W6Z2U9-F1
#
_cell.length_a   1.000
_cell.length_b   1.000
_cell.length_c   1.000
_cell.angle_alpha   90.00
_cell.angle_beta   90.00
_cell.angle_gamma   90.00
#
_symmetry.space_group_name_H-M   'P 1'
#
loop_
_entity.id
_entity.type
_entity.pdbx_description
1 polymer ?
#
loop_
_entity_poly.entity_id
_entity_poly.type
_entity_poly.pdbx_seq_one_letter_code
_entity_poly.pdbx_strand_id
1 'polypeptide(L)'
;MIQSNIAFIISHLQVVGDLPVEILPNYIFRSATDSEVEQIKKIVKESLPYGRTTWVPYDAEVVETINSIGHTSYSHAPLPKERWKYWVIAFEGQNEKIHELQSLSRLMPINFEIGLQLFYSEKGKKMAHILISPYAALRYSNWDQAFGKPEIITTAQIASIGELHKMYQNLPDQFNFVRIAVQNFSSLSDIPNGSDLVIVGLFAIIESLITHAPRLSESLDSINHQITNKIMLLRKRFSREVLPKGYFMDAGEDKIWKKLYSYRSAVAHGTPANFEGDHQILKDRVTVIKFLQDNIKELIILGLKEPEFLYDLRKC
;
A
#
# COMPACT_ATOMS: atom_id res chain seq x y z
N MET A 1 4.60 34.43 -4.60
CA MET A 1 4.91 33.09 -4.07
C MET A 1 5.02 32.17 -5.27
N ILE A 2 6.16 31.53 -5.51
CA ILE A 2 6.30 30.55 -6.59
C ILE A 2 5.34 29.41 -6.27
N GLN A 3 4.51 29.00 -7.24
CA GLN A 3 3.58 27.90 -7.03
C GLN A 3 4.38 26.59 -7.07
N SER A 4 4.40 25.86 -5.96
CA SER A 4 5.08 24.57 -5.85
C SER A 4 4.43 23.52 -6.74
N ASN A 5 5.22 22.58 -7.26
CA ASN A 5 4.69 21.35 -7.86
C ASN A 5 3.93 20.56 -6.81
N ILE A 6 2.95 19.76 -7.22
CA ILE A 6 2.17 18.94 -6.29
C ILE A 6 2.02 17.50 -6.75
N ALA A 7 2.04 16.58 -5.78
CA ALA A 7 1.65 15.20 -5.95
C ALA A 7 0.35 14.95 -5.16
N PHE A 8 -0.74 14.62 -5.84
CA PHE A 8 -2.05 14.41 -5.24
C PHE A 8 -2.17 13.00 -4.65
N ILE A 9 -2.65 12.92 -3.41
CA ILE A 9 -2.91 11.65 -2.73
C ILE A 9 -4.31 11.17 -3.10
N ILE A 10 -4.38 10.07 -3.85
CA ILE A 10 -5.64 9.50 -4.36
C ILE A 10 -6.33 8.59 -3.33
N SER A 11 -5.63 8.19 -2.27
CA SER A 11 -6.23 7.42 -1.19
C SER A 11 -7.28 8.25 -0.44
N HIS A 12 -8.38 7.62 -0.03
CA HIS A 12 -9.42 8.28 0.75
C HIS A 12 -8.98 8.42 2.20
N LEU A 13 -8.34 9.54 2.53
CA LEU A 13 -7.70 9.72 3.85
C LEU A 13 -8.42 10.76 4.72
N GLN A 14 -8.52 10.43 6.01
CA GLN A 14 -8.83 11.38 7.07
C GLN A 14 -7.57 11.62 7.90
N VAL A 15 -7.01 12.83 7.78
CA VAL A 15 -5.79 13.20 8.49
C VAL A 15 -6.13 13.74 9.88
N VAL A 16 -5.35 13.32 10.89
CA VAL A 16 -5.47 13.75 12.28
C VAL A 16 -4.13 14.32 12.76
N GLY A 17 -4.16 15.53 13.32
CA GLY A 17 -2.99 16.25 13.83
C GLY A 17 -2.73 17.56 13.09
N ASP A 18 -1.62 18.21 13.46
CA ASP A 18 -1.29 19.55 12.97
C ASP A 18 -0.71 19.54 11.56
N LEU A 19 -1.19 20.45 10.72
CA LEU A 19 -0.75 20.66 9.35
C LEU A 19 -0.16 22.06 9.16
N PRO A 20 0.79 22.25 8.23
CA PRO A 20 1.36 21.25 7.31
C PRO A 20 2.44 20.36 7.98
N VAL A 21 2.77 19.23 7.33
CA VAL A 21 3.84 18.32 7.77
C VAL A 21 4.94 18.28 6.71
N GLU A 22 6.18 18.55 7.12
CA GLU A 22 7.34 18.34 6.25
C GLU A 22 7.77 16.86 6.29
N ILE A 23 7.72 16.18 5.14
CA ILE A 23 8.12 14.76 5.01
C ILE A 23 9.63 14.66 4.75
N LEU A 24 10.13 15.51 3.85
CA LEU A 24 11.54 15.68 3.50
C LEU A 24 11.80 17.18 3.30
N PRO A 25 13.07 17.64 3.30
CA PRO A 25 13.39 19.02 2.98
C PRO A 25 12.72 19.47 1.67
N ASN A 26 11.83 20.47 1.76
CA ASN A 26 11.02 21.00 0.66
C ASN A 26 9.93 20.05 0.12
N TYR A 27 9.50 19.03 0.87
CA TYR A 27 8.37 18.15 0.53
C TYR A 27 7.32 18.22 1.64
N ILE A 28 6.26 18.99 1.39
CA ILE A 28 5.31 19.42 2.42
C ILE A 28 3.95 18.77 2.15
N PHE A 29 3.50 17.92 3.07
CA PHE A 29 2.14 17.40 3.08
C PHE A 29 1.16 18.45 3.64
N ARG A 30 0.11 18.75 2.88
CA ARG A 30 -0.91 19.73 3.25
C ARG A 30 -2.24 19.50 2.51
N SER A 31 -3.26 20.25 2.91
CA SER A 31 -4.47 20.42 2.08
C SER A 31 -4.12 21.12 0.76
N ALA A 32 -4.80 20.70 -0.31
CA ALA A 32 -4.75 21.39 -1.60
C ALA A 32 -5.36 22.79 -1.50
N THR A 33 -4.81 23.74 -2.26
CA THR A 33 -5.40 25.06 -2.46
C THR A 33 -6.58 24.98 -3.42
N ASP A 34 -7.43 26.01 -3.45
CA ASP A 34 -8.59 26.08 -4.34
C ASP A 34 -8.24 25.83 -5.81
N SER A 35 -7.17 26.48 -6.28
CA SER A 35 -6.69 26.32 -7.66
C SER A 35 -6.22 24.90 -7.96
N GLU A 36 -5.62 24.23 -6.97
CA GLU A 36 -5.20 22.83 -7.10
C GLU A 36 -6.41 21.89 -7.09
N VAL A 37 -7.40 22.12 -6.23
CA VAL A 37 -8.63 21.31 -6.17
C VAL A 37 -9.36 21.33 -7.52
N GLU A 38 -9.52 22.50 -8.13
CA GLU A 38 -10.18 22.61 -9.45
C GLU A 38 -9.42 21.83 -10.54
N GLN A 39 -8.08 21.90 -10.53
CA GLN A 39 -7.25 21.15 -11.46
C GLN A 39 -7.33 19.64 -11.22
N ILE A 40 -7.31 19.20 -9.96
CA ILE A 40 -7.45 17.79 -9.57
C ILE A 40 -8.81 17.26 -10.01
N LYS A 41 -9.91 17.96 -9.69
CA LYS A 41 -11.27 17.59 -10.09
C LYS A 41 -11.39 17.40 -11.60
N LYS A 42 -10.80 18.33 -12.38
CA LYS A 42 -10.78 18.23 -13.84
C LYS A 42 -10.06 16.96 -14.32
N ILE A 43 -8.84 16.71 -13.84
CA ILE A 43 -8.03 15.56 -14.29
C ILE A 43 -8.65 14.24 -13.84
N VAL A 44 -9.18 14.17 -12.61
CA VAL A 44 -9.89 12.98 -12.12
C VAL A 44 -11.07 12.66 -13.02
N LYS A 45 -11.89 13.65 -13.37
CA LYS A 45 -13.03 13.47 -14.28
C LYS A 45 -12.60 12.96 -15.66
N GLU A 46 -11.50 13.50 -16.19
CA GLU A 46 -10.92 13.07 -17.47
C GLU A 46 -10.29 11.67 -17.41
N SER A 47 -9.89 11.21 -16.23
CA SER A 47 -9.26 9.90 -15.99
C SER A 47 -10.26 8.79 -15.66
N LEU A 48 -11.56 9.09 -15.56
CA LEU A 48 -12.59 8.10 -15.23
C LEU A 48 -12.70 7.03 -16.33
N PRO A 49 -12.55 5.74 -16.01
CA PRO A 49 -12.69 4.69 -17.01
C PRO A 49 -14.15 4.56 -17.49
N TYR A 50 -14.34 4.46 -18.80
CA TYR A 50 -15.56 3.96 -19.47
C TYR A 50 -16.91 4.40 -18.87
N GLY A 51 -17.20 5.70 -18.83
CA GLY A 51 -18.52 6.21 -18.43
C GLY A 51 -18.88 5.96 -16.97
N ARG A 52 -17.91 5.56 -16.13
CA ARG A 52 -18.12 5.51 -14.68
C ARG A 52 -18.40 6.90 -14.14
N THR A 53 -19.38 6.98 -13.26
CA THR A 53 -19.74 8.20 -12.52
C THR A 53 -19.29 8.15 -11.06
N THR A 54 -18.85 6.99 -10.59
CA THR A 54 -18.46 6.75 -9.20
C THR A 54 -16.97 7.02 -9.00
N TRP A 55 -16.66 7.80 -7.96
CA TRP A 55 -15.30 8.14 -7.53
C TRP A 55 -15.28 8.40 -6.03
N VAL A 56 -14.11 8.29 -5.41
CA VAL A 56 -13.90 8.69 -4.01
C VAL A 56 -14.37 10.14 -3.78
N PRO A 57 -15.33 10.38 -2.87
CA PRO A 57 -15.85 11.71 -2.60
C PRO A 57 -14.91 12.48 -1.66
N TYR A 58 -13.95 13.21 -2.21
CA TYR A 58 -13.03 14.00 -1.38
C TYR A 58 -13.70 15.25 -0.77
N ASP A 59 -14.79 15.73 -1.36
CA ASP A 59 -15.60 16.88 -0.91
C ASP A 59 -16.95 16.46 -0.30
N ALA A 60 -17.12 15.18 0.01
CA ALA A 60 -18.34 14.65 0.61
C ALA A 60 -18.05 13.59 1.68
N GLU A 61 -19.05 13.30 2.48
CA GLU A 61 -19.09 12.14 3.37
C GLU A 61 -20.15 11.14 2.89
N VAL A 62 -19.90 9.86 3.16
CA VAL A 62 -20.83 8.79 2.81
C VAL A 62 -21.89 8.70 3.90
N VAL A 63 -23.15 8.87 3.51
CA VAL A 63 -24.31 8.74 4.39
C VAL A 63 -25.03 7.43 4.08
N GLU A 64 -25.10 6.59 5.09
CA GLU A 64 -25.87 5.34 5.07
C GLU A 64 -27.30 5.61 5.53
N THR A 65 -28.29 5.21 4.72
CA THR A 65 -29.72 5.33 5.07
C THR A 65 -30.38 3.97 4.94
N ILE A 66 -31.00 3.52 6.03
CA ILE A 66 -31.79 2.29 6.07
C ILE A 66 -33.27 2.67 5.91
N ASN A 67 -33.92 2.14 4.87
CA ASN A 67 -35.33 2.41 4.64
C ASN A 67 -36.23 1.55 5.55
N SER A 68 -37.55 1.79 5.51
CA SER A 68 -38.55 1.10 6.34
C SER A 68 -38.63 -0.41 6.13
N ILE A 69 -38.11 -0.93 5.02
CA ILE A 69 -38.05 -2.37 4.70
C ILE A 69 -36.66 -2.99 4.98
N GLY A 70 -35.77 -2.25 5.64
CA GLY A 70 -34.44 -2.72 6.03
C GLY A 70 -33.40 -2.73 4.91
N HIS A 71 -33.67 -2.13 3.75
CA HIS A 71 -32.67 -1.97 2.70
C HIS A 71 -31.76 -0.78 3.01
N THR A 72 -30.46 -1.03 2.96
CA THR A 72 -29.41 -0.01 3.07
C THR A 72 -29.17 0.66 1.73
N SER A 73 -29.16 1.99 1.73
CA SER A 73 -28.75 2.83 0.61
C SER A 73 -27.61 3.75 1.02
N TYR A 74 -26.74 4.08 0.07
CA TYR A 74 -25.60 4.98 0.30
C TYR A 74 -25.76 6.22 -0.56
N SER A 75 -25.43 7.36 0.01
CA SER A 75 -25.42 8.65 -0.68
C SER A 75 -24.21 9.48 -0.25
N HIS A 76 -23.92 10.54 -1.00
CA HIS A 76 -22.86 11.49 -0.67
C HIS A 76 -23.49 12.79 -0.15
N ALA A 77 -23.15 13.19 1.07
CA ALA A 77 -23.50 14.49 1.61
C ALA A 77 -22.31 15.45 1.51
N PRO A 78 -22.47 16.66 0.97
CA PRO A 78 -21.36 17.59 0.77
C PRO A 78 -20.73 17.98 2.11
N LEU A 79 -19.40 18.06 2.13
CA LEU A 79 -18.63 18.55 3.27
C LEU A 79 -18.40 20.06 3.14
N PRO A 80 -18.35 20.79 4.28
CA PRO A 80 -17.80 22.13 4.29
C PRO A 80 -16.34 22.08 3.81
N LYS A 81 -15.90 23.15 3.15
CA LYS A 81 -14.64 23.19 2.42
C LYS A 81 -13.42 22.91 3.30
N GLU A 82 -13.47 23.34 4.54
CA GLU A 82 -12.42 23.14 5.56
C GLU A 82 -12.24 21.67 5.92
N ARG A 83 -13.22 20.82 5.59
CA ARG A 83 -13.20 19.36 5.80
C ARG A 83 -12.96 18.57 4.52
N TRP A 84 -12.69 19.22 3.39
CA TRP A 84 -12.35 18.52 2.15
C TRP A 84 -11.04 17.74 2.30
N LYS A 85 -10.98 16.57 1.66
CA LYS A 85 -9.92 15.57 1.78
C LYS A 85 -9.01 15.57 0.54
N TYR A 86 -8.80 16.73 -0.07
CA TYR A 86 -7.83 16.89 -1.16
C TYR A 86 -6.45 17.10 -0.55
N TRP A 87 -5.69 16.01 -0.41
CA TRP A 87 -4.35 16.03 0.18
C TRP A 87 -3.28 16.04 -0.90
N VAL A 88 -2.23 16.85 -0.70
CA VAL A 88 -1.11 16.95 -1.64
C VAL A 88 0.23 16.94 -0.90
N ILE A 89 1.26 16.44 -1.57
CA ILE A 89 2.66 16.72 -1.24
C ILE A 89 3.12 17.83 -2.18
N ALA A 90 3.35 19.02 -1.64
CA ALA A 90 3.93 20.15 -2.35
C ALA A 90 5.45 20.06 -2.36
N PHE A 91 6.08 20.29 -3.50
CA PHE A 91 7.53 20.23 -3.65
C PHE A 91 8.08 21.22 -4.68
N GLU A 92 9.38 21.53 -4.54
CA GLU A 92 10.12 22.36 -5.48
C GLU A 92 11.07 21.52 -6.34
N GLY A 93 11.32 21.98 -7.57
CA GLY A 93 12.21 21.29 -8.51
C GLY A 93 11.59 20.06 -9.17
N GLN A 94 12.42 19.09 -9.50
CA GLN A 94 11.99 17.86 -10.19
C GLN A 94 11.32 16.87 -9.23
N ASN A 95 10.60 15.89 -9.78
CA ASN A 95 9.87 14.86 -9.03
C ASN A 95 10.73 13.65 -8.65
N GLU A 96 12.06 13.79 -8.61
CA GLU A 96 13.02 12.69 -8.40
C GLU A 96 12.67 11.84 -7.17
N LYS A 97 12.31 12.49 -6.05
CA LYS A 97 11.99 11.79 -4.79
C LYS A 97 10.54 11.34 -4.69
N ILE A 98 9.63 11.82 -5.54
CA ILE A 98 8.21 11.46 -5.45
C ILE A 98 7.99 9.97 -5.71
N HIS A 99 8.72 9.38 -6.65
CA HIS A 99 8.63 7.94 -6.93
C HIS A 99 9.13 7.07 -5.76
N GLU A 100 10.19 7.51 -5.09
CA GLU A 100 10.70 6.85 -3.88
C GLU A 100 9.72 7.00 -2.72
N LEU A 101 9.21 8.22 -2.49
CA LEU A 101 8.18 8.49 -1.48
C LEU A 101 6.93 7.66 -1.72
N GLN A 102 6.46 7.53 -2.96
CA GLN A 102 5.34 6.68 -3.33
C GLN A 102 5.62 5.21 -2.94
N SER A 103 6.79 4.70 -3.26
CA SER A 103 7.15 3.30 -2.95
C SER A 103 7.25 3.05 -1.43
N LEU A 104 7.84 3.98 -0.69
CA LEU A 104 8.00 3.87 0.76
C LEU A 104 6.70 4.10 1.53
N SER A 105 5.84 4.99 1.04
CA SER A 105 4.52 5.25 1.64
C SER A 105 3.61 4.02 1.66
N ARG A 106 3.88 3.01 0.82
CA ARG A 106 3.15 1.73 0.81
C ARG A 106 3.50 0.82 1.97
N LEU A 107 4.60 1.10 2.66
CA LEU A 107 4.97 0.40 3.88
C LEU A 107 4.11 0.83 5.08
N MET A 108 3.33 1.91 4.92
CA MET A 108 2.38 2.39 5.93
C MET A 108 1.24 1.40 6.19
N PRO A 109 0.60 1.47 7.38
CA PRO A 109 -0.43 0.50 7.75
C PRO A 109 -1.68 0.62 6.87
N ILE A 110 -1.91 1.83 6.38
CA ILE A 110 -2.98 2.19 5.48
C ILE A 110 -2.50 2.25 4.02
N ASN A 111 -3.43 2.30 3.07
CA ASN A 111 -3.07 2.61 1.69
C ASN A 111 -2.79 4.11 1.57
N PHE A 112 -1.52 4.46 1.36
CA PHE A 112 -1.11 5.81 1.01
C PHE A 112 -0.59 5.78 -0.43
N GLU A 113 -1.38 6.32 -1.37
CA GLU A 113 -1.09 6.24 -2.80
C GLU A 113 -1.12 7.62 -3.43
N ILE A 114 -0.09 7.89 -4.22
CA ILE A 114 0.02 9.10 -5.05
C ILE A 114 -0.66 8.79 -6.39
N GLY A 115 -1.67 9.58 -6.75
CA GLY A 115 -2.44 9.39 -7.97
C GLY A 115 -1.88 10.15 -9.17
N LEU A 116 -1.68 11.46 -9.04
CA LEU A 116 -1.23 12.31 -10.13
C LEU A 116 -0.20 13.33 -9.64
N GLN A 117 0.54 13.93 -10.58
CA GLN A 117 1.49 15.00 -10.29
C GLN A 117 1.20 16.20 -11.21
N LEU A 118 1.20 17.41 -10.65
CA LEU A 118 1.06 18.66 -11.39
C LEU A 118 2.36 19.45 -11.31
N PHE A 119 2.81 19.94 -12.47
CA PHE A 119 4.03 20.72 -12.60
C PHE A 119 3.69 22.15 -12.98
N TYR A 120 4.26 23.10 -12.26
CA TYR A 120 4.10 24.54 -12.48
C TYR A 120 5.42 25.17 -12.91
N SER A 121 5.31 26.19 -13.77
CA SER A 121 6.40 27.12 -14.07
C SER A 121 6.65 28.05 -12.89
N GLU A 122 7.81 28.71 -12.89
CA GLU A 122 8.14 29.78 -11.93
C GLU A 122 7.08 30.91 -11.88
N LYS A 123 6.36 31.12 -12.99
CA LYS A 123 5.27 32.11 -13.11
C LYS A 123 3.91 31.58 -12.63
N GLY A 124 3.86 30.40 -12.01
CA GLY A 124 2.63 29.78 -11.50
C GLY A 124 1.71 29.20 -12.57
N LYS A 125 2.13 29.15 -13.84
CA LYS A 125 1.33 28.49 -14.89
C LYS A 125 1.60 26.99 -14.88
N LYS A 126 0.53 26.17 -14.83
CA LYS A 126 0.62 24.71 -15.05
C LYS A 126 1.32 24.45 -16.38
N MET A 127 2.41 23.70 -16.35
CA MET A 127 3.19 23.30 -17.52
C MET A 127 2.82 21.90 -17.99
N ALA A 128 2.73 20.96 -17.06
CA ALA A 128 2.56 19.54 -17.36
C ALA A 128 1.81 18.83 -16.23
N HIS A 129 1.41 17.59 -16.48
CA HIS A 129 0.92 16.68 -15.45
C HIS A 129 1.26 15.23 -15.81
N ILE A 130 1.46 14.41 -14.80
CA ILE A 130 1.50 12.94 -14.92
C ILE A 130 0.13 12.43 -14.50
N LEU A 131 -0.47 11.60 -15.36
CA LEU A 131 -1.81 11.05 -15.16
C LEU A 131 -1.83 9.92 -14.13
N ILE A 132 -3.05 9.65 -13.65
CA ILE A 132 -3.35 8.54 -12.75
C ILE A 132 -3.11 7.22 -13.49
N SER A 133 -2.38 6.29 -12.87
CA SER A 133 -2.26 4.92 -13.39
C SER A 133 -3.67 4.35 -13.66
N PRO A 134 -3.93 3.75 -14.83
CA PRO A 134 -5.25 3.18 -15.14
C PRO A 134 -5.75 2.20 -14.06
N TYR A 135 -4.84 1.46 -13.42
CA TYR A 135 -5.17 0.55 -12.33
C TYR A 135 -5.58 1.28 -11.05
N ALA A 136 -4.90 2.38 -10.71
CA ALA A 136 -5.31 3.24 -9.61
C ALA A 136 -6.68 3.88 -9.91
N ALA A 137 -6.92 4.36 -11.13
CA ALA A 137 -8.23 4.90 -11.52
C ALA A 137 -9.34 3.85 -11.42
N LEU A 138 -9.10 2.60 -11.81
CA LEU A 138 -10.06 1.50 -11.63
C LEU A 138 -10.30 1.18 -10.15
N ARG A 139 -9.26 1.22 -9.32
CA ARG A 139 -9.34 0.97 -7.88
C ARG A 139 -10.20 2.03 -7.18
N TYR A 140 -9.93 3.31 -7.37
CA TYR A 140 -10.63 4.40 -6.67
C TYR A 140 -11.94 4.84 -7.32
N SER A 141 -12.30 4.24 -8.46
CA SER A 141 -13.65 4.38 -9.06
C SER A 141 -14.58 3.21 -8.74
N ASN A 142 -14.13 2.21 -7.98
CA ASN A 142 -14.99 1.09 -7.59
C ASN A 142 -15.95 1.48 -6.46
N TRP A 143 -16.99 0.66 -6.25
CA TRP A 143 -18.04 0.94 -5.26
C TRP A 143 -17.50 1.00 -3.83
N ASP A 144 -16.66 0.03 -3.45
CA ASP A 144 -16.10 -0.08 -2.10
C ASP A 144 -15.26 1.14 -1.70
N GLN A 145 -14.53 1.74 -2.65
CA GLN A 145 -13.74 2.94 -2.43
C GLN A 145 -14.60 4.21 -2.49
N ALA A 146 -15.54 4.28 -3.45
CA ALA A 146 -16.42 5.45 -3.61
C ALA A 146 -17.42 5.64 -2.45
N PHE A 147 -17.79 4.55 -1.77
CA PHE A 147 -18.70 4.55 -0.63
C PHE A 147 -18.05 4.05 0.66
N GLY A 148 -16.74 3.81 0.63
CA GLY A 148 -15.95 3.46 1.81
C GLY A 148 -15.79 4.62 2.79
N LYS A 149 -15.50 4.28 4.04
CA LYS A 149 -15.04 5.27 5.03
C LYS A 149 -13.58 5.62 4.74
N PRO A 150 -13.16 6.88 4.96
CA PRO A 150 -11.77 7.25 4.79
C PRO A 150 -10.90 6.50 5.81
N GLU A 151 -9.71 6.07 5.37
CA GLU A 151 -8.68 5.52 6.24
C GLU A 151 -8.10 6.65 7.12
N ILE A 152 -8.00 6.41 8.43
CA ILE A 152 -7.49 7.41 9.37
C ILE A 152 -5.96 7.34 9.40
N ILE A 153 -5.31 8.49 9.26
CA ILE A 153 -3.86 8.63 9.34
C ILE A 153 -3.49 9.82 10.23
N THR A 154 -2.43 9.65 11.02
CA THR A 154 -1.88 10.75 11.83
C THR A 154 -0.76 11.47 11.10
N THR A 155 -0.54 12.73 11.44
CA THR A 155 0.60 13.52 10.92
C THR A 155 1.95 12.91 11.30
N ALA A 156 2.04 12.25 12.46
CA ALA A 156 3.23 11.47 12.87
C ALA A 156 3.49 10.26 11.95
N GLN A 157 2.44 9.54 11.54
CA GLN A 157 2.58 8.46 10.55
C GLN A 157 3.03 9.01 9.19
N ILE A 158 2.54 10.16 8.75
CA ILE A 158 2.98 10.80 7.51
C ILE A 158 4.47 11.20 7.60
N ALA A 159 4.89 11.82 8.71
CA ALA A 159 6.29 12.19 8.94
C ALA A 159 7.22 10.96 8.94
N SER A 160 6.73 9.78 9.37
CA SER A 160 7.52 8.54 9.36
C SER A 160 7.97 8.09 7.96
N ILE A 161 7.33 8.57 6.89
CA ILE A 161 7.78 8.34 5.51
C ILE A 161 9.18 8.94 5.29
N GLY A 162 9.46 10.10 5.90
CA GLY A 162 10.78 10.74 5.86
C GLY A 162 11.86 9.90 6.54
N GLU A 163 11.55 9.29 7.68
CA GLU A 163 12.46 8.36 8.36
C GLU A 163 12.73 7.10 7.53
N LEU A 164 11.69 6.53 6.91
CA LEU A 164 11.85 5.40 5.98
C LEU A 164 12.72 5.79 4.78
N HIS A 165 12.56 6.99 4.24
CA HIS A 165 13.38 7.51 3.16
C HIS A 165 14.85 7.63 3.57
N LYS A 166 15.12 8.18 4.76
CA LYS A 166 16.47 8.27 5.29
C LYS A 166 17.12 6.89 5.48
N MET A 167 16.39 5.93 6.04
CA MET A 167 16.88 4.54 6.16
C MET A 167 17.15 3.92 4.79
N TYR A 168 16.22 4.12 3.85
CA TYR A 168 16.36 3.64 2.48
C TYR A 168 17.60 4.24 1.81
N GLN A 169 17.83 5.55 1.88
CA GLN A 169 18.99 6.19 1.25
C GLN A 169 20.30 5.71 1.86
N ASN A 170 20.37 5.57 3.19
CA ASN A 170 21.58 5.16 3.89
C ASN A 170 21.86 3.64 3.86
N LEU A 171 20.98 2.84 3.25
CA LEU A 171 21.13 1.38 3.23
C LEU A 171 22.35 0.96 2.38
N PRO A 172 23.36 0.28 2.96
CA PRO A 172 24.54 -0.17 2.21
C PRO A 172 24.21 -1.11 1.04
N ASP A 173 25.01 -1.05 -0.03
CA ASP A 173 24.80 -1.82 -1.27
C ASP A 173 24.75 -3.33 -1.06
N GLN A 174 25.48 -3.86 -0.06
CA GLN A 174 25.43 -5.29 0.28
C GLN A 174 24.03 -5.76 0.71
N PHE A 175 23.14 -4.83 1.12
CA PHE A 175 21.75 -5.10 1.48
C PHE A 175 20.76 -4.70 0.38
N ASN A 176 21.21 -4.58 -0.87
CA ASN A 176 20.37 -4.19 -2.01
C ASN A 176 19.11 -5.07 -2.19
N PHE A 177 19.10 -6.29 -1.65
CA PHE A 177 17.91 -7.14 -1.66
C PHE A 177 16.69 -6.49 -0.96
N VAL A 178 16.90 -5.62 0.04
CA VAL A 178 15.82 -4.85 0.68
C VAL A 178 15.31 -3.74 -0.25
N ARG A 179 16.20 -3.07 -1.00
CA ARG A 179 15.78 -2.07 -2.01
C ARG A 179 14.94 -2.71 -3.12
N ILE A 180 15.39 -3.87 -3.61
CA ILE A 180 14.65 -4.67 -4.59
C ILE A 180 13.28 -5.07 -4.03
N ALA A 181 13.18 -5.46 -2.76
CA ALA A 181 11.90 -5.79 -2.14
C ALA A 181 10.95 -4.59 -2.08
N VAL A 182 11.43 -3.38 -1.75
CA VAL A 182 10.64 -2.13 -1.79
C VAL A 182 10.08 -1.90 -3.20
N GLN A 183 10.95 -1.98 -4.21
CA GLN A 183 10.57 -1.76 -5.61
C GLN A 183 9.56 -2.80 -6.08
N ASN A 184 9.82 -4.09 -5.84
CA ASN A 184 8.92 -5.17 -6.22
C ASN A 184 7.56 -5.05 -5.53
N PHE A 185 7.53 -4.72 -4.23
CA PHE A 185 6.29 -4.51 -3.51
C PHE A 185 5.50 -3.34 -4.06
N SER A 186 6.17 -2.26 -4.47
CA SER A 186 5.55 -1.14 -5.17
C SER A 186 4.97 -1.57 -6.53
N SER A 187 5.70 -2.34 -7.34
CA SER A 187 5.21 -2.78 -8.64
C SER A 187 3.97 -3.70 -8.57
N LEU A 188 3.75 -4.40 -7.45
CA LEU A 188 2.56 -5.26 -7.29
C LEU A 188 1.22 -4.51 -7.33
N SER A 189 1.17 -3.19 -7.11
CA SER A 189 -0.09 -2.43 -7.25
C SER A 189 -0.58 -2.30 -8.67
N ASP A 190 0.29 -2.50 -9.64
CA ASP A 190 -0.06 -2.38 -11.06
C ASP A 190 -0.66 -3.70 -11.56
N ILE A 191 -0.67 -4.74 -10.72
CA ILE A 191 -1.40 -5.96 -10.98
C ILE A 191 -2.88 -5.73 -10.66
N PRO A 192 -3.81 -6.13 -11.56
CA PRO A 192 -5.24 -6.05 -11.29
C PRO A 192 -5.61 -6.75 -9.98
N ASN A 193 -6.46 -6.12 -9.17
CA ASN A 193 -6.89 -6.64 -7.86
C ASN A 193 -7.48 -8.05 -7.92
N GLY A 194 -7.97 -8.53 -9.07
CA GLY A 194 -8.52 -9.88 -9.27
C GLY A 194 -7.51 -10.96 -9.68
N SER A 195 -6.25 -10.61 -9.97
CA SER A 195 -5.26 -11.59 -10.44
C SER A 195 -4.62 -12.37 -9.31
N ASP A 196 -4.65 -13.71 -9.36
CA ASP A 196 -3.94 -14.56 -8.40
C ASP A 196 -2.42 -14.46 -8.51
N LEU A 197 -1.88 -13.91 -9.60
CA LEU A 197 -0.44 -13.69 -9.75
C LEU A 197 0.15 -12.78 -8.67
N VAL A 198 -0.67 -11.93 -8.05
CA VAL A 198 -0.24 -11.13 -6.89
C VAL A 198 0.23 -12.02 -5.73
N ILE A 199 -0.39 -13.19 -5.52
CA ILE A 199 0.02 -14.14 -4.47
C ILE A 199 1.43 -14.66 -4.73
N VAL A 200 1.73 -15.03 -5.98
CA VAL A 200 3.07 -15.48 -6.38
C VAL A 200 4.09 -14.36 -6.17
N GLY A 201 3.75 -13.13 -6.56
CA GLY A 201 4.61 -11.96 -6.35
C GLY A 201 4.88 -11.65 -4.88
N LEU A 202 3.86 -11.73 -4.02
CA LEU A 202 4.00 -11.51 -2.57
C LEU A 202 4.93 -12.57 -1.95
N PHE A 203 4.75 -13.85 -2.31
CA PHE A 203 5.65 -14.90 -1.84
C PHE A 203 7.08 -14.73 -2.35
N ALA A 204 7.27 -14.34 -3.62
CA ALA A 204 8.60 -14.07 -4.16
C ALA A 204 9.34 -12.97 -3.38
N ILE A 205 8.63 -11.94 -2.90
CA ILE A 205 9.21 -10.91 -2.04
C ILE A 205 9.61 -11.48 -0.67
N ILE A 206 8.73 -12.24 -0.02
CA ILE A 206 9.03 -12.90 1.27
C ILE A 206 10.26 -13.80 1.12
N GLU A 207 10.26 -14.67 0.11
CA GLU A 207 11.37 -15.58 -0.22
C GLU A 207 12.68 -14.79 -0.40
N SER A 208 12.66 -13.71 -1.18
CA SER A 208 13.85 -12.89 -1.44
C SER A 208 14.44 -12.22 -0.19
N LEU A 209 13.61 -11.94 0.81
CA LEU A 209 14.01 -11.29 2.05
C LEU A 209 14.57 -12.28 3.06
N ILE A 210 13.96 -13.46 3.21
CA ILE A 210 14.21 -14.34 4.37
C ILE A 210 14.76 -15.72 4.03
N THR A 211 14.84 -16.12 2.75
CA THR A 211 15.23 -17.49 2.37
C THR A 211 16.55 -17.56 1.61
N HIS A 212 17.17 -18.74 1.67
CA HIS A 212 18.32 -19.13 0.86
C HIS A 212 17.98 -20.32 -0.04
N ALA A 213 18.81 -20.55 -1.06
CA ALA A 213 18.68 -21.69 -1.95
C ALA A 213 18.80 -23.00 -1.14
N PRO A 214 17.81 -23.89 -1.20
CA PRO A 214 17.84 -25.14 -0.46
C PRO A 214 19.06 -25.99 -0.82
N ARG A 215 19.69 -26.59 0.19
CA ARG A 215 20.73 -27.61 0.01
C ARG A 215 20.04 -28.92 -0.40
N LEU A 216 20.34 -29.39 -1.60
CA LEU A 216 19.65 -30.52 -2.28
C LEU A 216 19.58 -31.83 -1.47
N SER A 217 20.37 -31.99 -0.41
CA SER A 217 20.44 -33.18 0.43
C SER A 217 19.51 -33.20 1.65
N GLU A 218 18.87 -32.08 2.02
CA GLU A 218 18.13 -31.96 3.29
C GLU A 218 16.66 -31.53 3.08
N SER A 219 15.71 -32.42 3.39
CA SER A 219 14.26 -32.13 3.27
C SER A 219 13.79 -31.02 4.21
N LEU A 220 14.51 -30.80 5.32
CA LEU A 220 14.26 -29.72 6.28
C LEU A 220 14.68 -28.34 5.74
N ASP A 221 15.43 -28.26 4.65
CA ASP A 221 15.89 -26.98 4.08
C ASP A 221 14.95 -26.43 2.99
N SER A 222 13.73 -26.96 2.87
CA SER A 222 12.74 -26.46 1.91
C SER A 222 12.35 -25.00 2.20
N ILE A 223 12.08 -24.23 1.13
CA ILE A 223 11.63 -22.83 1.22
C ILE A 223 10.43 -22.67 2.18
N ASN A 224 9.47 -23.59 2.10
CA ASN A 224 8.30 -23.58 3.00
C ASN A 224 8.70 -23.71 4.48
N HIS A 225 9.65 -24.59 4.80
CA HIS A 225 10.14 -24.77 6.17
C HIS A 225 10.91 -23.53 6.64
N GLN A 226 11.77 -22.97 5.78
CA GLN A 226 12.51 -21.75 6.08
C GLN A 226 11.55 -20.58 6.39
N ILE A 227 10.54 -20.32 5.54
CA ILE A 227 9.55 -19.26 5.77
C ILE A 227 8.81 -19.49 7.08
N THR A 228 8.27 -20.70 7.28
CA THR A 228 7.45 -21.02 8.44
C THR A 228 8.20 -20.82 9.76
N ASN A 229 9.48 -21.21 9.82
CA ASN A 229 10.28 -21.03 11.04
C ASN A 229 10.75 -19.58 11.22
N LYS A 230 11.27 -18.95 10.17
CA LYS A 230 11.87 -17.61 10.26
C LYS A 230 10.82 -16.56 10.56
N ILE A 231 9.63 -16.64 9.96
CA ILE A 231 8.60 -15.61 10.16
C ILE A 231 8.10 -15.54 11.61
N MET A 232 8.03 -16.68 12.30
CA MET A 232 7.66 -16.76 13.72
C MET A 232 8.65 -16.03 14.62
N LEU A 233 9.94 -16.08 14.28
CA LEU A 233 11.00 -15.38 14.98
C LEU A 233 11.00 -13.89 14.64
N LEU A 234 10.92 -13.57 13.34
CA LEU A 234 10.94 -12.20 12.82
C LEU A 234 9.79 -11.35 13.35
N ARG A 235 8.60 -11.93 13.49
CA ARG A 235 7.43 -11.20 13.99
C ARG A 235 7.63 -10.61 15.38
N LYS A 236 8.48 -11.22 16.22
CA LYS A 236 8.82 -10.67 17.55
C LYS A 236 9.56 -9.33 17.48
N ARG A 237 10.11 -8.97 16.31
CA ARG A 237 10.81 -7.71 16.03
C ARG A 237 10.00 -6.75 15.17
N PHE A 238 8.79 -7.11 14.78
CA PHE A 238 7.93 -6.22 14.00
C PHE A 238 7.54 -5.01 14.82
N SER A 239 7.51 -3.85 14.18
CA SER A 239 7.02 -2.60 14.76
C SER A 239 5.50 -2.59 14.89
N ARG A 240 4.81 -3.32 14.02
CA ARG A 240 3.35 -3.54 14.06
C ARG A 240 3.05 -5.02 14.22
N GLU A 241 2.05 -5.31 15.04
CA GLU A 241 1.66 -6.70 15.28
C GLU A 241 0.87 -7.26 14.08
N VAL A 242 1.35 -8.37 13.52
CA VAL A 242 0.68 -9.08 12.41
C VAL A 242 0.36 -10.51 12.86
N LEU A 243 -0.77 -10.67 13.56
CA LEU A 243 -1.21 -11.96 14.10
C LEU A 243 -2.17 -12.68 13.16
N PRO A 244 -1.94 -13.97 12.82
CA PRO A 244 -2.84 -14.76 11.98
C PRO A 244 -4.29 -14.81 12.49
N LYS A 245 -4.51 -14.77 13.81
CA LYS A 245 -5.84 -14.82 14.44
C LYS A 245 -6.77 -13.68 14.00
N GLY A 246 -6.22 -12.51 13.62
CA GLY A 246 -7.01 -11.40 13.10
C GLY A 246 -7.48 -11.58 11.66
N TYR A 247 -6.85 -12.49 10.92
CA TYR A 247 -7.09 -12.70 9.49
C TYR A 247 -7.85 -14.00 9.24
N PHE A 248 -7.42 -15.08 9.87
CA PHE A 248 -7.79 -16.44 9.49
C PHE A 248 -8.71 -17.10 10.51
N MET A 249 -9.16 -18.31 10.21
CA MET A 249 -9.82 -19.16 11.20
C MET A 249 -8.83 -19.59 12.29
N ASP A 250 -9.33 -20.01 13.45
CA ASP A 250 -8.49 -20.46 14.54
C ASP A 250 -7.70 -21.73 14.14
N ALA A 251 -6.38 -21.59 14.07
CA ALA A 251 -5.45 -22.63 13.67
C ALA A 251 -4.04 -22.28 14.15
N GLY A 252 -3.22 -23.30 14.39
CA GLY A 252 -1.81 -23.10 14.69
C GLY A 252 -1.08 -22.42 13.52
N GLU A 253 -0.14 -21.54 13.83
CA GLU A 253 0.51 -20.69 12.82
C GLU A 253 1.29 -21.47 11.76
N ASP A 254 1.96 -22.55 12.16
CA ASP A 254 2.61 -23.48 11.22
C ASP A 254 1.61 -24.04 10.20
N LYS A 255 0.40 -24.38 10.64
CA LYS A 255 -0.67 -24.87 9.75
C LYS A 255 -1.12 -23.78 8.78
N ILE A 256 -1.24 -22.53 9.25
CA ILE A 256 -1.62 -21.38 8.42
C ILE A 256 -0.57 -21.14 7.34
N TRP A 257 0.71 -21.07 7.70
CA TRP A 257 1.80 -20.86 6.74
C TRP A 257 1.90 -22.00 5.71
N LYS A 258 1.76 -23.26 6.14
CA LYS A 258 1.68 -24.41 5.22
C LYS A 258 0.52 -24.28 4.23
N LYS A 259 -0.65 -23.81 4.67
CA LYS A 259 -1.79 -23.59 3.77
C LYS A 259 -1.60 -22.38 2.85
N LEU A 260 -0.98 -21.30 3.32
CA LEU A 260 -0.61 -20.17 2.46
C LEU A 260 0.35 -20.61 1.36
N TYR A 261 1.36 -21.42 1.70
CA TYR A 261 2.33 -21.93 0.72
C TYR A 261 1.68 -22.93 -0.26
N SER A 262 0.79 -23.80 0.23
CA SER A 262 -0.05 -24.68 -0.61
C SER A 262 -0.89 -23.86 -1.60
N TYR A 263 -1.50 -22.77 -1.16
CA TYR A 263 -2.28 -21.88 -2.02
C TYR A 263 -1.40 -21.24 -3.11
N ARG A 264 -0.23 -20.70 -2.74
CA ARG A 264 0.74 -20.18 -3.71
C ARG A 264 1.14 -21.24 -4.74
N SER A 265 1.37 -22.48 -4.30
CA SER A 265 1.71 -23.59 -5.20
C SER A 265 0.57 -23.89 -6.17
N ALA A 266 -0.68 -23.96 -5.68
CA ALA A 266 -1.86 -24.17 -6.52
C ALA A 266 -1.96 -23.09 -7.62
N VAL A 267 -1.81 -21.82 -7.26
CA VAL A 267 -1.82 -20.70 -8.21
C VAL A 267 -0.73 -20.85 -9.27
N ALA A 268 0.51 -21.16 -8.85
CA ALA A 268 1.65 -21.30 -9.77
C ALA A 268 1.47 -22.45 -10.78
N HIS A 269 0.71 -23.49 -10.42
CA HIS A 269 0.41 -24.63 -11.27
C HIS A 269 -0.94 -24.52 -12.02
N GLY A 270 -1.68 -23.42 -11.86
CA GLY A 270 -2.98 -23.22 -12.49
C GLY A 270 -4.11 -24.04 -11.86
N THR A 271 -3.92 -24.54 -10.64
CA THR A 271 -4.93 -25.26 -9.88
C THR A 271 -5.79 -24.27 -9.09
N PRO A 272 -7.14 -24.34 -9.19
CA PRO A 272 -8.01 -23.45 -8.44
C PRO A 272 -7.88 -23.68 -6.93
N ALA A 273 -7.87 -22.61 -6.14
CA ALA A 273 -7.85 -22.70 -4.69
C ALA A 273 -9.23 -23.06 -4.15
N ASN A 274 -9.28 -24.07 -3.28
CA ASN A 274 -10.51 -24.49 -2.61
C ASN A 274 -10.62 -23.87 -1.20
N PHE A 275 -11.27 -22.70 -1.09
CA PHE A 275 -11.55 -22.02 0.19
C PHE A 275 -12.74 -22.63 0.96
N GLU A 276 -13.42 -23.62 0.42
CA GLU A 276 -14.46 -24.38 1.14
C GLU A 276 -13.93 -25.73 1.68
N GLY A 277 -12.73 -26.12 1.24
CA GLY A 277 -12.07 -27.35 1.64
C GLY A 277 -10.65 -27.09 2.14
N ASP A 278 -9.66 -27.46 1.32
CA ASP A 278 -8.27 -27.49 1.77
C ASP A 278 -7.71 -26.15 2.26
N HIS A 279 -8.20 -25.03 1.73
CA HIS A 279 -7.78 -23.69 2.09
C HIS A 279 -8.79 -22.95 2.96
N GLN A 280 -9.82 -23.62 3.51
CA GLN A 280 -10.87 -22.98 4.30
C GLN A 280 -10.36 -22.10 5.44
N ILE A 281 -9.25 -22.52 6.07
CA ILE A 281 -8.67 -21.76 7.19
C ILE A 281 -8.23 -20.36 6.77
N LEU A 282 -7.93 -20.16 5.48
CA LEU A 282 -7.50 -18.89 4.90
C LEU A 282 -8.66 -17.94 4.60
N LYS A 283 -9.91 -18.40 4.75
CA LYS A 283 -11.19 -17.72 4.42
C LYS A 283 -11.35 -17.41 2.94
N ASP A 284 -10.56 -16.46 2.44
CA ASP A 284 -10.68 -15.95 1.09
C ASP A 284 -9.37 -15.31 0.62
N ARG A 285 -9.31 -15.05 -0.68
CA ARG A 285 -8.17 -14.44 -1.36
C ARG A 285 -7.83 -13.03 -0.84
N VAL A 286 -8.82 -12.20 -0.55
CA VAL A 286 -8.61 -10.81 -0.12
C VAL A 286 -7.92 -10.78 1.25
N THR A 287 -8.39 -11.63 2.16
CA THR A 287 -7.82 -11.85 3.49
C THR A 287 -6.37 -12.33 3.39
N VAL A 288 -6.08 -13.30 2.51
CA VAL A 288 -4.71 -13.77 2.26
C VAL A 288 -3.81 -12.66 1.76
N ILE A 289 -4.23 -11.90 0.74
CA ILE A 289 -3.45 -10.79 0.18
C ILE A 289 -3.13 -9.77 1.27
N LYS A 290 -4.12 -9.36 2.07
CA LYS A 290 -3.92 -8.39 3.14
C LYS A 290 -2.90 -8.89 4.17
N PHE A 291 -3.04 -10.13 4.63
CA PHE A 291 -2.11 -10.73 5.59
C PHE A 291 -0.68 -10.77 5.06
N LEU A 292 -0.49 -11.21 3.81
CA LEU A 292 0.83 -11.28 3.18
C LEU A 292 1.43 -9.87 2.98
N GLN A 293 0.62 -8.90 2.54
CA GLN A 293 1.06 -7.51 2.40
C GLN A 293 1.54 -6.95 3.75
N ASP A 294 0.79 -7.15 4.84
CA ASP A 294 1.17 -6.61 6.15
C ASP A 294 2.46 -7.26 6.68
N ASN A 295 2.65 -8.57 6.47
CA ASN A 295 3.92 -9.23 6.77
C ASN A 295 5.07 -8.66 5.94
N ILE A 296 4.89 -8.45 4.63
CA ILE A 296 5.94 -7.90 3.76
C ILE A 296 6.30 -6.48 4.17
N LYS A 297 5.31 -5.63 4.47
CA LYS A 297 5.56 -4.26 4.95
C LYS A 297 6.46 -4.29 6.19
N GLU A 298 6.16 -5.14 7.17
CA GLU A 298 6.99 -5.29 8.37
C GLU A 298 8.37 -5.88 8.09
N LEU A 299 8.47 -6.88 7.21
CA LEU A 299 9.76 -7.47 6.81
C LEU A 299 10.66 -6.44 6.12
N ILE A 300 10.10 -5.61 5.23
CA ILE A 300 10.85 -4.54 4.57
C ILE A 300 11.27 -3.48 5.58
N ILE A 301 10.37 -3.05 6.47
CA ILE A 301 10.71 -2.09 7.53
C ILE A 301 11.82 -2.64 8.43
N LEU A 302 11.74 -3.91 8.81
CA LEU A 302 12.79 -4.58 9.59
C LEU A 302 14.09 -4.65 8.80
N GLY A 303 14.05 -4.95 7.50
CA GLY A 303 15.23 -4.94 6.63
C GLY A 303 15.86 -3.54 6.47
N LEU A 304 15.08 -2.47 6.57
CA LEU A 304 15.59 -1.10 6.57
C LEU A 304 16.20 -0.70 7.93
N LYS A 305 15.64 -1.21 9.04
CA LYS A 305 16.09 -0.90 10.41
C LYS A 305 17.27 -1.75 10.87
N GLU A 306 17.23 -3.05 10.58
CA GLU A 306 18.18 -4.07 11.04
C GLU A 306 18.64 -4.95 9.85
N PRO A 307 19.27 -4.35 8.81
CA PRO A 307 19.63 -5.07 7.58
C PRO A 307 20.59 -6.24 7.80
N GLU A 308 21.56 -6.08 8.71
CA GLU A 308 22.53 -7.14 9.08
C GLU A 308 21.83 -8.37 9.64
N PHE A 309 20.92 -8.17 10.59
CA PHE A 309 20.16 -9.26 11.20
C PHE A 309 19.36 -10.04 10.15
N LEU A 310 18.66 -9.34 9.24
CA LEU A 310 17.88 -9.99 8.20
C LEU A 310 18.79 -10.74 7.21
N TYR A 311 19.93 -10.16 6.87
CA TYR A 311 20.93 -10.76 5.98
C TYR A 311 21.55 -12.03 6.58
N ASP A 312 21.86 -12.03 7.87
CA ASP A 312 22.40 -13.20 8.57
C ASP A 312 21.35 -14.29 8.72
N LEU A 313 20.12 -13.93 9.12
CA LEU A 313 19.01 -14.89 9.21
C LEU A 313 18.72 -15.55 7.85
N ARG A 314 18.87 -14.80 6.76
CA ARG A 314 18.71 -15.34 5.40
C ARG A 314 19.70 -16.47 5.11
N LYS A 315 20.91 -16.46 5.69
CA LYS A 315 21.95 -17.47 5.48
C LYS A 315 21.82 -18.71 6.37
N CYS A 316 21.03 -18.63 7.44
CA CYS A 316 20.72 -19.73 8.36
C CYS A 316 19.66 -20.65 7.77
#